data_AF-A0A9W4W4Z0-F1
#
_entry.id   AF-A0A9W4W4Z0-F1
#
_cell.length_a   1.000
_cell.length_b   1.000
_cell.length_c   1.000
_cell.angle_alpha   90.00
_cell.angle_beta   90.00
_cell.angle_gamma   90.00
#
_symmetry.space_group_name_H-M   'P 1'
#
loop_
_entity.id
_entity.type
_entity.pdbx_description
1 polymer ?
#
loop_
_entity_poly.entity_id
_entity_poly.type
_entity_poly.pdbx_seq_one_letter_code
_entity_poly.pdbx_strand_id
1 'polypeptide(L)'
;MKSHIAAALILAPGLANAAETELASRIDRVTVYPDGAVVTRLGKAELLQGASQVVLRGLPATIDPASIRIEGKGVAKGPGDGAFSVGAVDVRATPGDARPVLDAVLEGKLKTLRDDKEKLEGQVAAIEAKRATIERFAQTGPDKLGPDGKALPVADWPAVFEAVGTALVKVQDELRGVRSRLADVVAEIAALERARPQPGRPGAPKRDVAIAVEASQAIAAEFTVSYRVTGANWTPTYEARLTTTADKPEIALTRRAEIRQRSGEAWDDIALTLSTTRSAGGTRAPELSPVQVAFFEPPVVYESRSRAATAPAGMAAARAKAEAEALAAQSQRAAAPAPARPAEVEVATIEAGAYQANFQVPGRATVPQDGSPKTVVLTQRKAEATLAARTVPEIEQKAYLEAGFVHEEEAPLLPGRVALHRDGTYVGMGQFGLVAPGDKLELGFGADDRIKVSYAPVKRRENEPSWLGQSRTDQREFRTVVKSLHAKPVKVTVLERMPFSESSAITVETIAAQTTPPTEKQVGDRRGVSAWSFDLPPGGEKEIRLTYRIKWPGDRELSYDEQPLPGR
;
A
#
# COMPACT_ATOMS: atom_id res chain seq x y z
N MET A 1 28.99 43.72 84.05
CA MET A 1 29.45 42.41 83.51
C MET A 1 28.95 42.32 82.07
N LYS A 2 29.86 42.09 81.12
CA LYS A 2 29.60 42.09 79.68
C LYS A 2 28.90 40.77 79.30
N SER A 3 27.72 40.82 78.70
CA SER A 3 27.13 39.65 78.01
C SER A 3 27.26 39.83 76.51
N HIS A 4 28.06 38.96 75.90
CA HIS A 4 28.19 38.84 74.45
C HIS A 4 27.00 38.03 73.93
N ILE A 5 26.19 38.63 73.04
CA ILE A 5 25.20 37.89 72.24
C ILE A 5 25.93 37.36 71.01
N ALA A 6 26.18 36.05 70.98
CA ALA A 6 26.63 35.35 69.79
C ALA A 6 25.42 35.05 68.91
N ALA A 7 25.36 35.67 67.72
CA ALA A 7 24.39 35.34 66.69
C ALA A 7 24.86 34.06 65.97
N ALA A 8 24.17 32.93 66.22
CA ALA A 8 24.35 31.71 65.46
C ALA A 8 23.65 31.86 64.10
N LEU A 9 24.44 31.96 63.03
CA LEU A 9 23.96 31.92 61.66
C LEU A 9 23.62 30.45 61.33
N ILE A 10 22.33 30.10 61.36
CA ILE A 10 21.84 28.80 60.89
C ILE A 10 21.88 28.86 59.35
N LEU A 11 22.94 28.32 58.74
CA LEU A 11 22.90 27.93 57.33
C LEU A 11 21.95 26.74 57.21
N ALA A 12 20.73 26.99 56.74
CA ALA A 12 19.89 25.93 56.21
C ALA A 12 20.57 25.38 54.94
N PRO A 13 20.78 24.06 54.81
CA PRO A 13 21.20 23.48 53.55
C PRO A 13 20.05 23.68 52.57
N GLY A 14 20.23 24.62 51.63
CA GLY A 14 19.37 24.71 50.46
C GLY A 14 19.42 23.38 49.74
N LEU A 15 18.27 22.71 49.61
CA LEU A 15 18.09 21.63 48.66
C LEU A 15 18.51 22.18 47.30
N ALA A 16 19.72 21.84 46.87
CA ALA A 16 20.20 22.15 45.54
C ALA A 16 19.33 21.35 44.57
N ASN A 17 18.23 21.95 44.11
CA ASN A 17 17.60 21.51 42.88
C ASN A 17 18.68 21.65 41.81
N ALA A 18 19.18 20.50 41.33
CA ALA A 18 20.08 20.47 40.19
C ALA A 18 19.46 21.33 39.08
N ALA A 19 20.23 22.26 38.52
CA ALA A 19 19.73 23.17 37.51
C ALA A 19 19.16 22.36 36.34
N GLU A 20 17.84 22.47 36.13
CA GLU A 20 17.16 21.81 35.02
C GLU A 20 17.28 22.70 33.78
N THR A 21 17.98 22.20 32.76
CA THR A 21 18.19 22.91 31.49
C THR A 21 17.48 22.17 30.38
N GLU A 22 16.62 22.86 29.63
CA GLU A 22 15.92 22.25 28.49
C GLU A 22 16.88 22.01 27.31
N LEU A 23 16.80 20.83 26.71
CA LEU A 23 17.58 20.46 25.53
C LEU A 23 16.85 20.88 24.25
N ALA A 24 17.16 22.08 23.77
CA ALA A 24 16.76 22.50 22.43
C ALA A 24 17.37 21.56 21.39
N SER A 25 16.53 20.86 20.62
CA SER A 25 16.97 19.85 19.66
C SER A 25 16.07 19.77 18.44
N ARG A 26 16.64 19.25 17.34
CA ARG A 26 15.91 18.97 16.09
C ARG A 26 16.13 17.51 15.67
N ILE A 27 15.16 16.94 14.98
CA ILE A 27 15.36 15.66 14.30
C ILE A 27 16.33 15.90 13.14
N ASP A 28 17.38 15.11 13.07
CA ASP A 28 18.37 15.22 12.00
C ASP A 28 18.30 14.02 11.04
N ARG A 29 18.14 12.81 11.60
CA ARG A 29 18.14 11.57 10.83
C ARG A 29 17.02 10.64 11.29
N VAL A 30 16.40 9.95 10.33
CA VAL A 30 15.42 8.90 10.61
C VAL A 30 15.76 7.66 9.79
N THR A 31 15.85 6.52 10.47
CA THR A 31 15.91 5.20 9.82
C THR A 31 14.54 4.53 9.94
N VAL A 32 13.86 4.29 8.83
CA VAL A 32 12.54 3.64 8.81
C VAL A 32 12.69 2.16 8.48
N TYR A 33 12.05 1.33 9.29
CA TYR A 33 11.97 -0.11 9.17
C TYR A 33 10.54 -0.51 8.76
N PRO A 34 10.28 -1.76 8.35
CA PRO A 34 8.92 -2.22 8.07
C PRO A 34 7.98 -2.15 9.28
N ASP A 35 8.53 -2.09 10.51
CA ASP A 35 7.83 -2.22 11.78
C ASP A 35 8.07 -1.05 12.77
N GLY A 36 8.65 0.06 12.31
CA GLY A 36 8.91 1.22 13.14
C GLY A 36 9.94 2.16 12.53
N ALA A 37 10.39 3.14 13.31
CA ALA A 37 11.52 3.97 12.92
C ALA A 37 12.44 4.25 14.11
N VAL A 38 13.72 4.46 13.84
CA VAL A 38 14.67 5.02 14.79
C VAL A 38 14.90 6.48 14.41
N VAL A 39 14.55 7.37 15.34
CA VAL A 39 14.70 8.82 15.21
C VAL A 39 15.98 9.22 15.91
N THR A 40 16.83 10.00 15.25
CA THR A 40 18.05 10.60 15.82
C THR A 40 17.89 12.12 15.85
N ARG A 41 18.03 12.69 17.04
CA ARG A 41 17.97 14.14 17.28
C ARG A 41 19.33 14.67 17.69
N LEU A 42 19.60 15.89 17.25
CA LEU A 42 20.78 16.66 17.65
C LEU A 42 20.32 17.83 18.51
N GLY A 43 20.92 17.99 19.68
CA GLY A 43 20.66 19.09 20.61
C GLY A 43 21.93 19.74 21.11
N LYS A 44 21.83 20.99 21.55
CA LYS A 44 22.93 21.70 22.20
C LYS A 44 22.46 22.23 23.54
N ALA A 45 23.32 22.14 24.56
CA ALA A 45 23.06 22.71 25.88
C ALA A 45 24.35 23.24 26.49
N GLU A 46 24.23 24.31 27.27
CA GLU A 46 25.31 24.82 28.11
C GLU A 46 25.22 24.14 29.48
N LEU A 47 26.26 23.41 29.87
CA LEU A 47 26.33 22.73 31.15
C LEU A 47 27.06 23.61 32.15
N LEU A 48 26.52 23.72 33.36
CA LEU A 48 27.20 24.37 34.48
C LEU A 48 28.17 23.40 35.16
N GLN A 49 29.13 23.94 35.91
CA GLN A 49 29.99 23.12 36.76
C GLN A 49 29.15 22.38 37.82
N GLY A 50 29.42 21.08 37.98
CA GLY A 50 28.73 20.19 38.92
C GLY A 50 27.59 19.39 38.28
N ALA A 51 26.75 18.79 39.12
CA ALA A 51 25.62 17.99 38.69
C ALA A 51 24.47 18.87 38.17
N SER A 52 23.96 18.56 36.98
CA SER A 52 22.84 19.25 36.34
C SER A 52 21.91 18.23 35.67
N GLN A 53 20.69 18.65 35.32
CA GLN A 53 19.74 17.80 34.58
C GLN A 53 19.40 18.44 33.24
N VAL A 54 19.67 17.75 32.14
CA VAL A 54 19.32 18.18 30.80
C VAL A 54 18.03 17.47 30.39
N VAL A 55 17.00 18.22 29.99
CA VAL A 55 15.66 17.64 29.74
C VAL A 55 15.21 17.83 28.31
N LEU A 56 14.99 16.71 27.63
CA LEU A 56 14.38 16.66 26.31
C LEU A 56 12.87 16.54 26.46
N ARG A 57 12.15 17.63 26.16
CA ARG A 57 10.71 17.70 26.36
C ARG A 57 9.90 17.31 25.12
N GLY A 58 8.68 16.86 25.38
CA GLY A 58 7.62 16.79 24.38
C GLY A 58 7.76 15.67 23.34
N LEU A 59 8.41 14.57 23.69
CA LEU A 59 8.47 13.38 22.84
C LEU A 59 7.10 12.69 22.74
N PRO A 60 6.81 11.98 21.64
CA PRO A 60 5.52 11.33 21.45
C PRO A 60 5.35 10.12 22.39
N ALA A 61 4.10 9.75 22.66
CA ALA A 61 3.76 8.54 23.43
C ALA A 61 4.32 7.25 22.82
N THR A 62 4.56 7.26 21.51
CA THR A 62 4.94 6.11 20.68
C THR A 62 6.39 5.69 20.86
N ILE A 63 7.21 6.48 21.57
CA ILE A 63 8.60 6.12 21.85
C ILE A 63 8.66 4.83 22.68
N ASP A 64 9.64 3.99 22.40
CA ASP A 64 10.04 2.89 23.27
C ASP A 64 11.08 3.39 24.28
N PRO A 65 10.77 3.51 25.58
CA PRO A 65 11.73 4.00 26.59
C PRO A 65 13.02 3.17 26.64
N ALA A 66 12.94 1.86 26.40
CA ALA A 66 14.10 0.97 26.48
C ALA A 66 15.08 1.15 25.30
N SER A 67 14.63 1.85 24.25
CA SER A 67 15.44 2.11 23.05
C SER A 67 16.25 3.41 23.10
N ILE A 68 16.04 4.25 24.13
CA ILE A 68 16.69 5.56 24.23
C ILE A 68 18.19 5.37 24.42
N ARG A 69 18.98 5.99 23.54
CA ARG A 69 20.43 6.12 23.63
C ARG A 69 20.80 7.59 23.57
N ILE A 70 21.75 7.98 24.42
CA ILE A 70 22.23 9.34 24.54
C ILE A 70 23.75 9.30 24.42
N GLU A 71 24.27 10.09 23.51
CA GLU A 71 25.69 10.36 23.37
C GLU A 71 25.90 11.87 23.57
N GLY A 72 26.92 12.22 24.35
CA GLY A 72 27.27 13.60 24.66
C GLY A 72 28.70 13.89 24.26
N LYS A 73 28.95 15.03 23.60
CA LYS A 73 30.29 15.50 23.26
C LYS A 73 30.45 16.95 23.69
N GLY A 74 31.45 17.21 24.52
CA GLY A 74 31.80 18.58 24.92
C GLY A 74 32.55 19.30 23.82
N VAL A 75 32.22 20.57 23.61
CA VAL A 75 32.92 21.47 22.69
C VAL A 75 34.04 22.15 23.47
N ALA A 76 35.23 21.55 23.44
CA ALA A 76 36.38 22.04 24.17
C ALA A 76 36.96 23.34 23.56
N LYS A 77 37.39 24.28 24.41
CA LYS A 77 38.20 25.44 24.00
C LYS A 77 39.72 25.16 24.06
N GLY A 78 40.14 24.04 24.68
CA GLY A 78 41.53 23.59 24.78
C GLY A 78 41.65 22.08 25.13
N PRO A 79 42.86 21.49 25.14
CA PRO A 79 43.07 20.08 25.48
C PRO A 79 42.71 19.81 26.96
N GLY A 80 41.77 18.90 27.20
CA GLY A 80 41.28 18.56 28.56
C GLY A 80 39.98 19.27 28.97
N ASP A 81 39.56 20.31 28.25
CA ASP A 81 38.39 21.15 28.59
C ASP A 81 37.05 20.62 28.05
N GLY A 82 36.97 19.34 27.70
CA GLY A 82 35.87 18.77 26.90
C GLY A 82 35.01 17.71 27.57
N ALA A 83 35.37 17.24 28.77
CA ALA A 83 34.79 16.03 29.34
C ALA A 83 33.67 16.33 30.34
N PHE A 84 32.53 15.66 30.15
CA PHE A 84 31.43 15.56 31.11
C PHE A 84 30.93 14.11 31.11
N SER A 85 30.29 13.69 32.19
CA SER A 85 29.66 12.37 32.28
C SER A 85 28.15 12.45 32.06
N VAL A 86 27.60 11.43 31.42
CA VAL A 86 26.14 11.21 31.32
C VAL A 86 25.78 10.12 32.32
N GLY A 87 24.89 10.45 33.25
CA GLY A 87 24.41 9.58 34.32
C GLY A 87 23.07 8.93 33.99
N ALA A 88 22.18 8.87 34.99
CA ALA A 88 20.86 8.27 34.85
C ALA A 88 19.99 8.99 33.80
N VAL A 89 19.16 8.19 33.12
CA VAL A 89 18.20 8.66 32.11
C VAL A 89 16.80 8.26 32.57
N ASP A 90 16.00 9.25 32.96
CA ASP A 90 14.64 9.04 33.44
C ASP A 90 13.62 9.47 32.38
N VAL A 91 12.63 8.61 32.13
CA VAL A 91 11.52 8.93 31.22
C VAL A 91 10.26 9.22 32.03
N ARG A 92 9.72 10.43 31.88
CA ARG A 92 8.54 10.89 32.62
C ARG A 92 7.37 11.09 31.66
N ALA A 93 6.18 10.62 32.04
CA ALA A 93 4.97 10.92 31.28
C ALA A 93 4.49 12.33 31.63
N THR A 94 4.17 13.13 30.61
CA THR A 94 3.65 14.48 30.74
C THR A 94 2.29 14.58 30.03
N PRO A 95 1.31 15.34 30.57
CA PRO A 95 0.07 15.61 29.85
C PRO A 95 0.39 16.27 28.50
N GLY A 96 -0.24 15.82 27.42
CA GLY A 96 -0.13 16.49 26.13
C GLY A 96 -0.75 17.89 26.19
N ASP A 97 -0.29 18.78 25.30
CA ASP A 97 -0.80 20.15 25.23
C ASP A 97 -2.33 20.13 25.12
N ALA A 98 -3.00 20.90 25.98
CA ALA A 98 -4.43 21.18 25.82
C ALA A 98 -4.63 21.89 24.46
N ARG A 99 -5.76 21.60 23.79
CA ARG A 99 -6.13 22.06 22.42
C ARG A 99 -5.40 23.38 22.03
N PRO A 100 -4.51 23.36 21.01
CA PRO A 100 -3.76 24.53 20.61
C PRO A 100 -4.68 25.70 20.25
N VAL A 101 -4.30 26.94 20.59
CA VAL A 101 -4.99 28.18 20.19
C VAL A 101 -5.15 28.29 18.66
N LEU A 102 -4.24 27.64 17.90
CA LEU A 102 -4.26 27.56 16.44
C LEU A 102 -5.52 26.85 15.90
N ASP A 103 -6.05 25.85 16.62
CA ASP A 103 -7.27 25.14 16.23
C ASP A 103 -8.49 26.07 16.25
N ALA A 104 -8.58 27.00 17.21
CA ALA A 104 -9.71 27.93 17.30
C ALA A 104 -9.74 28.93 16.13
N VAL A 105 -8.56 29.39 15.67
CA VAL A 105 -8.45 30.27 14.50
C VAL A 105 -8.80 29.51 13.21
N LEU A 106 -8.31 28.27 13.07
CA LEU A 106 -8.62 27.42 11.92
C LEU A 106 -10.10 27.03 11.88
N GLU A 107 -10.69 26.68 13.02
CA GLU A 107 -12.13 26.41 13.16
C GLU A 107 -12.97 27.64 12.83
N GLY A 108 -12.53 28.82 13.28
CA GLY A 108 -13.16 30.10 12.92
C GLY A 108 -13.15 30.34 11.40
N LYS A 109 -12.01 30.14 10.74
CA LYS A 109 -11.90 30.26 9.27
C LYS A 109 -12.76 29.24 8.53
N LEU A 110 -12.74 27.98 8.95
CA LEU A 110 -13.56 26.92 8.36
C LEU A 110 -15.05 27.22 8.51
N LYS A 111 -15.47 27.79 9.64
CA LYS A 111 -16.84 28.25 9.83
C LYS A 111 -17.19 29.34 8.82
N THR A 112 -16.37 30.39 8.72
CA THR A 112 -16.60 31.49 7.75
C THR A 112 -16.68 30.98 6.32
N LEU A 113 -15.76 30.11 5.88
CA LEU A 113 -15.80 29.55 4.54
C LEU A 113 -17.02 28.67 4.28
N ARG A 114 -17.49 27.92 5.28
CA ARG A 114 -18.73 27.13 5.17
C ARG A 114 -19.96 28.02 5.06
N ASP A 115 -20.01 29.10 5.83
CA ASP A 115 -21.08 30.11 5.73
C ASP A 115 -21.07 30.77 4.33
N ASP A 116 -19.89 31.10 3.79
CA ASP A 116 -19.73 31.63 2.44
C ASP A 116 -20.13 30.62 1.35
N LYS A 117 -19.79 29.34 1.54
CA LYS A 117 -20.22 28.26 0.65
C LYS A 117 -21.75 28.18 0.59
N GLU A 118 -22.43 28.16 1.73
CA GLU A 118 -23.89 28.10 1.80
C GLU A 118 -24.54 29.31 1.13
N LYS A 119 -23.98 30.51 1.34
CA LYS A 119 -24.42 31.73 0.66
C LYS A 119 -24.26 31.65 -0.86
N LEU A 120 -23.13 31.15 -1.35
CA LEU A 120 -22.88 30.99 -2.78
C LEU A 120 -23.77 29.90 -3.40
N GLU A 121 -24.01 28.79 -2.70
CA GLU A 121 -24.98 27.76 -3.11
C GLU A 121 -26.39 28.34 -3.23
N GLY A 122 -26.81 29.18 -2.28
CA GLY A 122 -28.07 29.91 -2.36
C GLY A 122 -28.15 30.86 -3.56
N GLN A 123 -27.05 31.57 -3.89
CA GLN A 123 -26.99 32.43 -5.07
C GLN A 123 -27.07 31.64 -6.38
N VAL A 124 -26.39 30.48 -6.47
CA VAL A 124 -26.50 29.57 -7.61
C VAL A 124 -27.96 29.15 -7.81
N ALA A 125 -28.64 28.69 -6.75
CA ALA A 125 -30.03 28.28 -6.82
C ALA A 125 -30.97 29.42 -7.28
N ALA A 126 -30.75 30.64 -6.79
CA ALA A 126 -31.55 31.80 -7.19
C ALA A 126 -31.34 32.16 -8.68
N ILE A 127 -30.10 32.13 -9.17
CA ILE A 127 -29.77 32.42 -10.57
C ILE A 127 -30.31 31.32 -11.50
N GLU A 128 -30.26 30.06 -11.08
CA GLU A 128 -30.87 28.94 -11.82
C GLU A 128 -32.40 29.07 -11.89
N ALA A 129 -33.06 29.47 -10.81
CA ALA A 129 -34.50 29.75 -10.83
C ALA A 129 -34.85 30.90 -11.79
N LYS A 130 -34.04 31.97 -11.81
CA LYS A 130 -34.17 33.08 -12.77
C LYS A 130 -33.99 32.60 -14.21
N ARG A 131 -32.96 31.78 -14.48
CA ARG A 131 -32.72 31.16 -15.79
C ARG A 131 -33.91 30.33 -16.24
N ALA A 132 -34.40 29.44 -15.38
CA ALA A 132 -35.55 28.58 -15.68
C ALA A 132 -36.82 29.38 -15.98
N THR A 133 -36.98 30.55 -15.36
CA THR A 133 -38.10 31.46 -15.64
C THR A 133 -37.98 32.09 -17.02
N ILE A 134 -36.78 32.54 -17.41
CA ILE A 134 -36.51 33.07 -18.75
C ILE A 134 -36.70 31.99 -19.82
N GLU A 135 -36.24 30.77 -19.57
CA GLU A 135 -36.43 29.63 -20.48
C GLU A 135 -37.92 29.26 -20.65
N ARG A 136 -38.70 29.27 -19.56
CA ARG A 136 -40.17 29.08 -19.64
C ARG A 136 -40.86 30.20 -20.41
N PHE A 137 -40.42 31.44 -20.21
CA PHE A 137 -40.94 32.57 -20.99
C PHE A 137 -40.62 32.40 -22.48
N ALA A 138 -39.40 31.98 -22.83
CA ALA A 138 -38.99 31.70 -24.21
C ALA A 138 -39.78 30.55 -24.87
N GLN A 139 -40.32 29.62 -24.08
CA GLN A 139 -41.17 28.52 -24.55
C GLN A 139 -42.66 28.91 -24.65
N THR A 140 -43.05 30.09 -24.17
CA THR A 140 -44.44 30.56 -24.26
C THR A 140 -44.71 31.04 -25.69
N GLY A 141 -45.66 30.38 -26.36
CA GLY A 141 -46.01 30.67 -27.75
C GLY A 141 -46.62 32.07 -27.97
N PRO A 142 -46.71 32.50 -29.25
CA PRO A 142 -47.21 33.82 -29.68
C PRO A 142 -48.50 34.26 -29.00
N ASP A 143 -49.40 33.29 -28.83
CA ASP A 143 -50.82 33.48 -28.57
C ASP A 143 -51.11 34.03 -27.17
N LYS A 144 -50.08 34.14 -26.32
CA LYS A 144 -50.20 34.52 -24.90
C LYS A 144 -49.30 35.68 -24.48
N LEU A 145 -48.60 36.33 -25.41
CA LEU A 145 -47.58 37.33 -25.11
C LEU A 145 -48.04 38.79 -25.30
N GLY A 146 -49.17 39.03 -25.96
CA GLY A 146 -49.71 40.36 -26.18
C GLY A 146 -50.60 40.89 -25.05
N PRO A 147 -50.95 42.19 -25.07
CA PRO A 147 -51.91 42.79 -24.15
C PRO A 147 -53.24 42.01 -24.18
N ASP A 148 -53.85 41.80 -23.02
CA ASP A 148 -55.08 41.01 -22.83
C ASP A 148 -54.99 39.53 -23.27
N GLY A 149 -53.78 38.97 -23.36
CA GLY A 149 -53.58 37.56 -23.75
C GLY A 149 -53.80 37.31 -25.25
N LYS A 150 -53.63 38.32 -26.09
CA LYS A 150 -53.68 38.21 -27.56
C LYS A 150 -52.32 37.82 -28.14
N ALA A 151 -52.32 37.36 -29.38
CA ALA A 151 -51.08 37.04 -30.10
C ALA A 151 -50.21 38.30 -30.33
N LEU A 152 -48.91 38.19 -30.05
CA LEU A 152 -47.96 39.26 -30.31
C LEU A 152 -47.73 39.42 -31.84
N PRO A 153 -47.80 40.64 -32.42
CA PRO A 153 -47.56 40.85 -33.85
C PRO A 153 -46.18 40.33 -34.30
N VAL A 154 -46.11 39.71 -35.48
CA VAL A 154 -44.85 39.14 -36.04
C VAL A 154 -43.70 40.15 -36.08
N ALA A 155 -44.02 41.44 -36.24
CA ALA A 155 -43.03 42.53 -36.28
C ALA A 155 -42.27 42.71 -34.94
N ASP A 156 -42.85 42.34 -33.79
CA ASP A 156 -42.25 42.56 -32.46
C ASP A 156 -41.36 41.39 -32.00
N TRP A 157 -41.34 40.29 -32.74
CA TRP A 157 -40.61 39.06 -32.40
C TRP A 157 -39.09 39.22 -32.30
N PRO A 158 -38.43 39.94 -33.22
CA PRO A 158 -36.99 40.16 -33.12
C PRO A 158 -36.58 40.80 -31.79
N ALA A 159 -37.36 41.78 -31.30
CA ALA A 159 -37.08 42.45 -30.04
C ALA A 159 -37.24 41.52 -28.82
N VAL A 160 -38.24 40.64 -28.84
CA VAL A 160 -38.44 39.64 -27.77
C VAL A 160 -37.30 38.61 -27.76
N PHE A 161 -36.90 38.09 -28.92
CA PHE A 161 -35.80 37.13 -29.01
C PHE A 161 -34.46 37.76 -28.58
N GLU A 162 -34.19 39.01 -28.97
CA GLU A 162 -33.01 39.75 -28.52
C GLU A 162 -33.01 39.98 -27.01
N ALA A 163 -34.15 40.37 -26.43
CA ALA A 163 -34.28 40.56 -24.98
C ALA A 163 -34.07 39.26 -24.20
N VAL A 164 -34.65 38.15 -24.65
CA VAL A 164 -34.45 36.82 -24.07
C VAL A 164 -33.00 36.36 -24.21
N GLY A 165 -32.42 36.51 -25.41
CA GLY A 165 -31.03 36.17 -25.67
C GLY A 165 -30.07 36.94 -24.77
N THR A 166 -30.25 38.26 -24.67
CA THR A 166 -29.47 39.14 -23.78
C THR A 166 -29.64 38.74 -22.31
N ALA A 167 -30.86 38.44 -21.87
CA ALA A 167 -31.13 38.02 -20.50
C ALA A 167 -30.51 36.66 -20.16
N LEU A 168 -30.55 35.69 -21.09
CA LEU A 168 -29.92 34.39 -20.93
C LEU A 168 -28.40 34.50 -20.85
N VAL A 169 -27.76 35.28 -21.73
CA VAL A 169 -26.31 35.52 -21.69
C VAL A 169 -25.91 36.12 -20.36
N LYS A 170 -26.61 37.18 -19.91
CA LYS A 170 -26.32 37.84 -18.63
C LYS A 170 -26.46 36.89 -17.44
N VAL A 171 -27.53 36.10 -17.38
CA VAL A 171 -27.75 35.13 -16.31
C VAL A 171 -26.73 34.00 -16.35
N GLN A 172 -26.30 33.57 -17.53
CA GLN A 172 -25.29 32.54 -17.69
C GLN A 172 -23.89 33.02 -17.25
N ASP A 173 -23.56 34.29 -17.52
CA ASP A 173 -22.33 34.92 -17.03
C ASP A 173 -22.34 35.13 -15.51
N GLU A 174 -23.47 35.59 -14.95
CA GLU A 174 -23.69 35.66 -13.50
C GLU A 174 -23.49 34.27 -12.85
N LEU A 175 -24.10 33.24 -13.41
CA LEU A 175 -24.01 31.86 -12.91
C LEU A 175 -22.58 31.33 -12.97
N ARG A 176 -21.86 31.59 -14.07
CA ARG A 176 -20.45 31.19 -14.22
C ARG A 176 -19.57 31.85 -13.15
N GLY A 177 -19.77 33.14 -12.90
CA GLY A 177 -19.03 33.89 -11.89
C GLY A 177 -19.24 33.35 -10.47
N VAL A 178 -20.49 33.10 -10.07
CA VAL A 178 -20.79 32.57 -8.72
C VAL A 178 -20.28 31.13 -8.56
N ARG A 179 -20.43 30.28 -9.58
CA ARG A 179 -19.92 28.89 -9.54
C ARG A 179 -18.41 28.82 -9.43
N SER A 180 -17.68 29.74 -10.09
CA SER A 180 -16.22 29.83 -9.94
C SER A 180 -15.84 30.09 -8.48
N ARG A 181 -16.44 31.11 -7.85
CA ARG A 181 -16.17 31.43 -6.43
C ARG A 181 -16.54 30.29 -5.50
N LEU A 182 -17.66 29.60 -5.77
CA LEU A 182 -18.06 28.43 -5.00
C LEU A 182 -17.00 27.32 -5.10
N ALA A 183 -16.46 27.07 -6.30
CA ALA A 183 -15.39 26.11 -6.48
C ALA A 183 -14.11 26.50 -5.72
N ASP A 184 -13.74 27.79 -5.73
CA ASP A 184 -12.59 28.31 -4.99
C ASP A 184 -12.75 28.10 -3.47
N VAL A 185 -13.91 28.47 -2.92
CA VAL A 185 -14.22 28.27 -1.48
C VAL A 185 -14.22 26.79 -1.11
N VAL A 186 -14.80 25.92 -1.93
CA VAL A 186 -14.79 24.46 -1.70
C VAL A 186 -13.36 23.90 -1.74
N ALA A 187 -12.53 24.37 -2.67
CA ALA A 187 -11.13 23.97 -2.74
C ALA A 187 -10.34 24.43 -1.51
N GLU A 188 -10.60 25.65 -1.02
CA GLU A 188 -9.97 26.19 0.19
C GLU A 188 -10.40 25.43 1.46
N ILE A 189 -11.70 25.12 1.61
CA ILE A 189 -12.18 24.25 2.69
C ILE A 189 -11.46 22.90 2.64
N ALA A 190 -11.41 22.26 1.47
CA ALA A 190 -10.74 20.96 1.33
C ALA A 190 -9.23 21.04 1.60
N ALA A 191 -8.58 22.16 1.26
CA ALA A 191 -7.18 22.40 1.57
C ALA A 191 -6.96 22.58 3.08
N LEU A 192 -7.79 23.37 3.77
CA LEU A 192 -7.72 23.56 5.21
C LEU A 192 -8.07 22.30 5.99
N GLU A 193 -9.02 21.49 5.51
CA GLU A 193 -9.37 20.20 6.11
C GLU A 193 -8.26 19.15 5.93
N ARG A 194 -7.51 19.19 4.81
CA ARG A 194 -6.31 18.38 4.60
C ARG A 194 -5.11 18.87 5.40
N ALA A 195 -4.96 20.18 5.53
CA ALA A 195 -3.90 20.80 6.31
C ALA A 195 -4.16 20.73 7.83
N ARG A 196 -5.38 20.35 8.23
CA ARG A 196 -5.71 20.05 9.62
C ARG A 196 -4.77 18.94 10.09
N PRO A 197 -3.87 19.21 11.05
CA PRO A 197 -3.13 18.15 11.70
C PRO A 197 -4.19 17.21 12.28
N GLN A 198 -4.24 15.95 11.86
CA GLN A 198 -5.05 14.97 12.59
C GLN A 198 -4.31 14.76 13.91
N PRO A 199 -4.79 15.37 15.01
CA PRO A 199 -4.06 15.25 16.25
C PRO A 199 -4.19 13.78 16.64
N GLY A 200 -3.09 13.16 17.09
CA GLY A 200 -3.24 12.16 18.15
C GLY A 200 -4.18 12.76 19.19
N ARG A 201 -5.18 11.99 19.65
CA ARG A 201 -6.27 12.43 20.54
C ARG A 201 -5.85 13.62 21.42
N PRO A 202 -6.57 14.77 21.42
CA PRO A 202 -6.23 15.91 22.27
C PRO A 202 -5.90 15.44 23.71
N GLY A 203 -4.74 15.83 24.24
CA GLY A 203 -4.24 15.33 25.52
C GLY A 203 -3.52 13.98 25.49
N ALA A 204 -3.12 13.47 24.32
CA ALA A 204 -2.27 12.28 24.21
C ALA A 204 -0.99 12.48 25.06
N PRO A 205 -0.62 11.52 25.92
CA PRO A 205 0.49 11.69 26.84
C PRO A 205 1.78 11.93 26.06
N LYS A 206 2.50 12.99 26.40
CA LYS A 206 3.87 13.20 25.93
C LYS A 206 4.84 12.54 26.90
N ARG A 207 6.10 12.47 26.50
CA ARG A 207 7.19 12.00 27.37
C ARG A 207 8.32 13.01 27.38
N ASP A 208 8.84 13.25 28.57
CA ASP A 208 10.05 14.03 28.78
C ASP A 208 11.17 13.07 29.20
N VAL A 209 12.37 13.26 28.67
CA VAL A 209 13.56 12.49 29.01
C VAL A 209 14.51 13.39 29.78
N ALA A 210 14.73 13.06 31.04
CA ALA A 210 15.66 13.73 31.93
C ALA A 210 17.01 13.01 31.93
N ILE A 211 18.06 13.74 31.61
CA ILE A 211 19.42 13.24 31.45
C ILE A 211 20.27 13.86 32.57
N ALA A 212 20.68 13.06 33.53
CA ALA A 212 21.63 13.52 34.55
C ALA A 212 23.00 13.71 33.88
N VAL A 213 23.63 14.85 34.12
CA VAL A 213 24.98 15.15 33.62
C VAL A 213 25.84 15.75 34.72
N GLU A 214 27.14 15.49 34.68
CA GLU A 214 28.10 16.08 35.60
C GLU A 214 29.30 16.61 34.82
N ALA A 215 29.56 17.91 34.96
CA ALA A 215 30.66 18.59 34.29
C ALA A 215 31.65 19.16 35.31
N SER A 216 32.94 19.00 35.06
CA SER A 216 33.99 19.54 35.95
C SER A 216 34.11 21.07 35.87
N GLN A 217 33.58 21.68 34.81
CA GLN A 217 33.52 23.11 34.56
C GLN A 217 32.36 23.45 33.61
N ALA A 218 32.05 24.73 33.44
CA ALA A 218 31.04 25.15 32.49
C ALA A 218 31.47 24.81 31.04
N ILE A 219 30.61 24.12 30.30
CA ILE A 219 30.93 23.59 28.97
C ILE A 219 29.72 23.57 28.03
N ALA A 220 29.94 23.99 26.78
CA ALA A 220 28.98 23.79 25.70
C ALA A 220 29.01 22.31 25.28
N ALA A 221 27.87 21.63 25.33
CA ALA A 221 27.74 20.22 25.00
C ALA A 221 26.79 20.01 23.81
N GLU A 222 27.18 19.11 22.91
CA GLU A 222 26.33 18.59 21.84
C GLU A 222 25.82 17.21 22.25
N PHE A 223 24.52 17.00 22.11
CA PHE A 223 23.85 15.75 22.43
C PHE A 223 23.30 15.10 21.16
N THR A 224 23.56 13.81 21.00
CA THR A 224 22.88 12.95 20.04
C THR A 224 21.96 12.02 20.82
N VAL A 225 20.66 12.13 20.57
CA VAL A 225 19.65 11.30 21.23
C VAL A 225 18.95 10.46 20.19
N SER A 226 19.01 9.14 20.31
CA SER A 226 18.32 8.22 19.41
C SER A 226 17.30 7.36 20.15
N TYR A 227 16.13 7.17 19.54
CA TYR A 227 15.05 6.36 20.11
C TYR A 227 14.19 5.75 19.02
N ARG A 228 13.54 4.64 19.34
CA ARG A 228 12.58 3.96 18.47
C ARG A 228 11.18 4.52 18.69
N VAL A 229 10.47 4.75 17.59
CA VAL A 229 9.04 5.06 17.56
C VAL A 229 8.25 3.97 16.86
N THR A 230 7.02 3.77 17.32
CA THR A 230 6.00 3.00 16.60
C THR A 230 5.15 3.91 15.71
N GLY A 231 4.30 3.33 14.85
CA GLY A 231 3.42 4.10 13.96
C GLY A 231 4.12 4.63 12.70
N ALA A 232 5.33 4.17 12.38
CA ALA A 232 6.00 4.43 11.12
C ALA A 232 6.36 3.10 10.43
N ASN A 233 6.24 3.06 9.11
CA ASN A 233 6.66 1.92 8.30
C ASN A 233 6.98 2.37 6.87
N TRP A 234 7.63 1.49 6.13
CA TRP A 234 7.72 1.61 4.68
C TRP A 234 7.35 0.29 4.00
N THR A 235 6.81 0.38 2.79
CA THR A 235 6.46 -0.78 1.96
C THR A 235 7.12 -0.70 0.58
N PRO A 236 7.68 -1.82 0.07
CA PRO A 236 8.28 -1.84 -1.26
C PRO A 236 7.18 -1.84 -2.33
N THR A 237 7.37 -1.01 -3.36
CA THR A 237 6.54 -1.00 -4.56
C THR A 237 7.44 -1.04 -5.77
N TYR A 238 7.00 -1.71 -6.83
CA TYR A 238 7.83 -1.94 -8.01
C TYR A 238 7.11 -1.52 -9.27
N GLU A 239 7.91 -1.21 -10.28
CA GLU A 239 7.44 -0.95 -11.62
C GLU A 239 8.38 -1.62 -12.62
N ALA A 240 7.85 -2.54 -13.43
CA ALA A 240 8.61 -3.20 -14.47
C ALA A 240 8.09 -2.76 -15.84
N ARG A 241 8.97 -2.18 -16.65
CA ARG A 241 8.69 -1.78 -18.02
C ARG A 241 9.43 -2.69 -18.98
N LEU A 242 8.69 -3.51 -19.72
CA LEU A 242 9.22 -4.36 -20.77
C LEU A 242 9.23 -3.63 -22.12
N THR A 243 10.38 -3.63 -22.79
CA THR A 243 10.53 -3.20 -24.18
C THR A 243 10.77 -4.43 -25.05
N THR A 244 9.84 -4.75 -25.94
CA THR A 244 9.91 -5.94 -26.82
C THR A 244 10.46 -5.64 -28.21
N THR A 245 10.49 -4.36 -28.59
CA THR A 245 10.85 -3.88 -29.94
C THR A 245 12.34 -3.70 -30.17
N ALA A 246 13.15 -3.69 -29.10
CA ALA A 246 14.60 -3.64 -29.20
C ALA A 246 15.17 -4.95 -29.77
N ASP A 247 16.39 -4.91 -30.33
CA ASP A 247 17.07 -6.10 -30.84
C ASP A 247 17.22 -7.18 -29.77
N LYS A 248 17.43 -6.75 -28.52
CA LYS A 248 17.37 -7.55 -27.31
C LYS A 248 16.26 -7.01 -26.41
N PRO A 249 15.26 -7.83 -26.05
CA PRO A 249 14.23 -7.42 -25.10
C PRO A 249 14.86 -7.00 -23.77
N GLU A 250 14.35 -5.91 -23.19
CA GLU A 250 14.89 -5.32 -21.96
C GLU A 250 13.76 -5.04 -20.97
N ILE A 251 14.00 -5.33 -19.70
CA ILE A 251 13.15 -4.90 -18.59
C ILE A 251 13.85 -3.79 -17.82
N ALA A 252 13.21 -2.63 -17.72
CA ALA A 252 13.58 -1.61 -16.76
C ALA A 252 12.77 -1.80 -15.48
N LEU A 253 13.43 -2.25 -14.42
CA LEU A 253 12.87 -2.42 -13.09
C LEU A 253 13.17 -1.17 -12.25
N THR A 254 12.10 -0.54 -11.74
CA THR A 254 12.19 0.57 -10.78
C THR A 254 11.68 0.09 -9.44
N ARG A 255 12.54 0.15 -8.42
CA ARG A 255 12.19 -0.12 -7.03
C ARG A 255 11.85 1.19 -6.34
N ARG A 256 10.71 1.23 -5.68
CA ARG A 256 10.25 2.36 -4.87
C ARG A 256 9.94 1.90 -3.45
N ALA A 257 9.92 2.86 -2.54
CA ALA A 257 9.38 2.67 -1.20
C ALA A 257 8.30 3.69 -0.94
N GLU A 258 7.21 3.23 -0.34
CA GLU A 258 6.16 4.08 0.19
C GLU A 258 6.32 4.15 1.71
N ILE A 259 6.72 5.31 2.23
CA ILE A 259 6.85 5.59 3.66
C ILE A 259 5.53 6.17 4.16
N ARG A 260 5.05 5.67 5.30
CA ARG A 260 3.92 6.23 6.04
C ARG A 260 4.30 6.36 7.50
N GLN A 261 3.95 7.49 8.13
CA GLN A 261 4.20 7.67 9.54
C GLN A 261 3.08 8.46 10.23
N ARG A 262 2.79 8.04 11.46
CA ARG A 262 1.90 8.62 12.46
C ARG A 262 2.56 8.51 13.84
N SER A 263 3.86 8.75 13.87
CA SER A 263 4.67 8.61 15.09
C SER A 263 4.32 9.67 16.14
N GLY A 264 3.65 10.75 15.74
CA GLY A 264 3.37 11.91 16.59
C GLY A 264 4.46 12.98 16.53
N GLU A 265 5.46 12.79 15.66
CA GLU A 265 6.48 13.78 15.32
C GLU A 265 6.42 14.11 13.83
N ALA A 266 6.54 15.39 13.49
CA ALA A 266 6.81 15.81 12.13
C ALA A 266 8.28 15.59 11.81
N TRP A 267 8.56 14.97 10.67
CA TRP A 267 9.93 14.76 10.19
C TRP A 267 10.18 15.74 9.07
N ASP A 268 10.68 16.93 9.40
CA ASP A 268 10.91 18.01 8.45
C ASP A 268 12.40 18.12 8.13
N ASP A 269 12.75 18.10 6.84
CA ASP A 269 14.13 18.25 6.38
C ASP A 269 15.11 17.29 7.10
N ILE A 270 14.89 15.97 7.00
CA ILE A 270 15.73 14.95 7.67
C ILE A 270 16.53 14.10 6.68
N ALA A 271 17.68 13.58 7.11
CA ALA A 271 18.37 12.51 6.41
C ALA A 271 17.58 11.20 6.58
N LEU A 272 17.05 10.65 5.49
CA LEU A 272 16.17 9.48 5.52
C LEU A 272 16.92 8.21 5.08
N THR A 273 16.88 7.18 5.91
CA THR A 273 17.38 5.83 5.57
C THR A 273 16.24 4.83 5.66
N LEU A 274 16.11 3.93 4.69
CA LEU A 274 15.15 2.83 4.75
C LEU A 274 15.90 1.51 4.93
N SER A 275 15.52 0.74 5.94
CA SER A 275 16.16 -0.55 6.22
C SER A 275 15.21 -1.70 5.94
N THR A 276 15.73 -2.78 5.36
CA THR A 276 14.95 -3.99 5.06
C THR A 276 14.81 -4.94 6.25
N THR A 277 15.57 -4.74 7.34
CA THR A 277 15.48 -5.57 8.54
C THR A 277 14.26 -5.18 9.35
N ARG A 278 13.60 -6.14 10.00
CA ARG A 278 12.61 -5.83 11.04
C ARG A 278 13.38 -5.54 12.31
N SER A 279 13.18 -4.37 12.88
CA SER A 279 13.89 -3.99 14.11
C SER A 279 13.39 -4.78 15.33
N ALA A 280 12.17 -5.35 15.30
CA ALA A 280 11.59 -6.17 16.38
C ALA A 280 11.47 -7.67 16.02
N GLY A 281 12.35 -8.20 15.15
CA GLY A 281 12.38 -9.63 14.86
C GLY A 281 12.72 -10.46 16.11
N GLY A 282 12.05 -11.60 16.28
CA GLY A 282 12.37 -12.54 17.37
C GLY A 282 13.81 -13.02 17.27
N THR A 283 14.56 -12.96 18.37
CA THR A 283 15.97 -13.36 18.45
C THR A 283 16.17 -14.86 18.60
N ARG A 284 15.08 -15.63 18.74
CA ARG A 284 15.05 -17.09 18.86
C ARG A 284 13.91 -17.68 18.04
N ALA A 285 14.08 -18.93 17.61
CA ALA A 285 13.01 -19.68 16.95
C ALA A 285 11.77 -19.78 17.87
N PRO A 286 10.54 -19.72 17.33
CA PRO A 286 9.34 -20.00 18.10
C PRO A 286 9.40 -21.39 18.72
N GLU A 287 8.92 -21.54 19.95
CA GLU A 287 8.85 -22.84 20.60
C GLU A 287 7.69 -23.64 20.00
N LEU A 288 7.98 -24.87 19.54
CA LEU A 288 6.98 -25.78 18.98
C LEU A 288 6.16 -26.38 20.13
N SER A 289 4.87 -26.05 20.20
CA SER A 289 3.96 -26.69 21.15
C SER A 289 3.65 -28.12 20.68
N PRO A 290 3.86 -29.17 21.50
CA PRO A 290 3.52 -30.52 21.11
C PRO A 290 2.00 -30.65 20.94
N VAL A 291 1.57 -31.17 19.79
CA VAL A 291 0.17 -31.48 19.53
C VAL A 291 -0.10 -32.90 20.00
N GLN A 292 -0.87 -33.05 21.08
CA GLN A 292 -1.40 -34.34 21.50
C GLN A 292 -2.66 -34.65 20.69
N VAL A 293 -2.67 -35.78 19.98
CA VAL A 293 -3.88 -36.32 19.34
C VAL A 293 -4.60 -37.20 20.36
N ALA A 294 -5.77 -36.76 20.81
CA ALA A 294 -6.67 -37.50 21.68
C ALA A 294 -8.04 -37.67 21.01
N PHE A 295 -8.78 -38.70 21.38
CA PHE A 295 -10.17 -38.85 20.93
C PHE A 295 -11.00 -37.68 21.46
N PHE A 296 -11.92 -37.18 20.64
CA PHE A 296 -12.88 -36.17 21.07
C PHE A 296 -13.82 -36.79 22.11
N GLU A 297 -13.59 -36.49 23.39
CA GLU A 297 -14.51 -36.82 24.48
C GLU A 297 -15.46 -35.63 24.67
N PRO A 298 -16.75 -35.77 24.29
CA PRO A 298 -17.71 -34.70 24.53
C PRO A 298 -17.82 -34.45 26.04
N PRO A 299 -17.83 -33.18 26.49
CA PRO A 299 -17.95 -32.88 27.91
C PRO A 299 -19.26 -33.46 28.45
N VAL A 300 -19.17 -34.21 29.55
CA VAL A 300 -20.35 -34.59 30.34
C VAL A 300 -20.99 -33.33 30.90
N VAL A 301 -22.10 -32.93 30.27
CA VAL A 301 -22.92 -31.81 30.72
C VAL A 301 -23.69 -32.26 31.96
N TYR A 302 -23.29 -31.77 33.14
CA TYR A 302 -24.17 -31.79 34.31
C TYR A 302 -25.27 -30.74 34.09
N GLU A 303 -26.51 -31.19 33.94
CA GLU A 303 -27.69 -30.31 33.91
C GLU A 303 -27.86 -29.62 35.27
N SER A 304 -27.41 -28.37 35.37
CA SER A 304 -27.87 -27.47 36.41
C SER A 304 -29.07 -26.68 35.87
N ARG A 305 -30.26 -26.97 36.42
CA ARG A 305 -31.44 -26.14 36.24
C ARG A 305 -31.16 -24.75 36.81
N SER A 306 -31.25 -23.70 36.00
CA SER A 306 -31.84 -22.45 36.50
C SER A 306 -32.40 -21.56 35.39
N ARG A 307 -33.71 -21.32 35.57
CA ARG A 307 -34.57 -20.17 35.27
C ARG A 307 -34.34 -19.30 34.04
N ALA A 308 -35.43 -19.28 33.26
CA ALA A 308 -35.83 -18.30 32.28
C ALA A 308 -35.76 -16.84 32.76
N ALA A 309 -35.36 -15.97 31.82
CA ALA A 309 -35.88 -14.62 31.70
C ALA A 309 -36.09 -14.31 30.20
N THR A 310 -37.34 -14.04 29.86
CA THR A 310 -37.83 -13.63 28.53
C THR A 310 -37.57 -12.15 28.26
N ALA A 311 -37.16 -11.82 27.03
CA ALA A 311 -37.41 -10.51 26.41
C ALA A 311 -37.67 -10.70 24.90
N PRO A 312 -38.62 -9.96 24.29
CA PRO A 312 -39.15 -10.28 22.96
C PRO A 312 -38.31 -9.76 21.79
N ALA A 313 -38.37 -10.51 20.69
CA ALA A 313 -37.75 -10.24 19.40
C ALA A 313 -38.60 -9.28 18.55
N GLY A 314 -37.92 -8.33 17.90
CA GLY A 314 -38.46 -7.47 16.85
C GLY A 314 -37.40 -7.20 15.79
N MET A 315 -37.51 -7.92 14.68
CA MET A 315 -37.00 -7.64 13.32
C MET A 315 -35.49 -7.41 13.11
N ALA A 316 -34.82 -8.40 12.51
CA ALA A 316 -33.79 -8.18 11.49
C ALA A 316 -33.52 -9.42 10.63
N ALA A 317 -34.57 -10.03 10.06
CA ALA A 317 -34.41 -10.77 8.81
C ALA A 317 -34.66 -9.78 7.66
N ALA A 318 -33.58 -9.19 7.12
CA ALA A 318 -33.47 -8.58 5.79
C ALA A 318 -32.45 -7.43 5.79
N ARG A 319 -31.14 -7.74 5.93
CA ARG A 319 -30.07 -6.86 5.43
C ARG A 319 -28.72 -7.56 5.23
N ALA A 320 -28.76 -8.83 4.84
CA ALA A 320 -27.58 -9.59 4.40
C ALA A 320 -27.71 -10.08 2.94
N LYS A 321 -28.57 -9.43 2.14
CA LYS A 321 -28.75 -9.74 0.71
C LYS A 321 -28.83 -8.50 -0.18
N ALA A 322 -28.12 -7.43 0.20
CA ALA A 322 -28.04 -6.20 -0.59
C ALA A 322 -26.65 -5.53 -0.49
N GLU A 323 -25.59 -6.32 -0.28
CA GLU A 323 -24.21 -5.82 -0.21
C GLU A 323 -23.25 -6.67 -1.08
N ALA A 324 -23.81 -7.39 -2.07
CA ALA A 324 -23.07 -8.20 -3.03
C ALA A 324 -23.24 -7.76 -4.50
N GLU A 325 -23.94 -6.65 -4.78
CA GLU A 325 -24.19 -6.18 -6.16
C GLU A 325 -23.94 -4.66 -6.36
N ALA A 326 -22.97 -4.08 -5.65
CA ALA A 326 -22.57 -2.68 -5.85
C ALA A 326 -21.05 -2.48 -5.98
N LEU A 327 -20.38 -3.42 -6.66
CA LEU A 327 -18.96 -3.31 -7.04
C LEU A 327 -18.78 -3.73 -8.51
N ALA A 328 -19.52 -3.07 -9.39
CA ALA A 328 -19.34 -3.17 -10.84
C ALA A 328 -19.95 -1.94 -11.55
N ALA A 329 -19.33 -0.77 -11.38
CA ALA A 329 -19.37 0.35 -12.34
C ALA A 329 -18.66 1.59 -11.79
N GLN A 330 -17.37 1.74 -12.07
CA GLN A 330 -16.76 3.02 -12.50
C GLN A 330 -15.25 2.84 -12.66
N SER A 331 -14.86 2.38 -13.84
CA SER A 331 -13.52 2.53 -14.38
C SER A 331 -13.66 2.93 -15.83
N GLN A 332 -13.73 4.24 -16.10
CA GLN A 332 -13.43 4.83 -17.41
C GLN A 332 -13.35 6.36 -17.31
N ARG A 333 -12.12 6.87 -17.20
CA ARG A 333 -11.60 8.01 -17.99
C ARG A 333 -10.14 8.25 -17.58
N ALA A 334 -9.22 7.71 -18.37
CA ALA A 334 -7.83 8.14 -18.37
C ALA A 334 -7.69 9.22 -19.46
N ALA A 335 -7.20 10.41 -19.06
CA ALA A 335 -6.66 11.39 -19.99
C ALA A 335 -5.16 11.14 -20.13
N ALA A 336 -4.66 11.22 -21.36
CA ALA A 336 -3.25 10.99 -21.69
C ALA A 336 -2.35 12.14 -21.17
N PRO A 337 -1.18 11.86 -20.57
CA PRO A 337 -0.16 12.87 -20.34
C PRO A 337 0.71 13.07 -21.60
N ALA A 338 1.08 14.32 -21.87
CA ALA A 338 2.04 14.73 -22.90
C ALA A 338 3.48 14.27 -22.55
N PRO A 339 4.38 14.13 -23.54
CA PRO A 339 5.74 13.65 -23.29
C PRO A 339 6.56 14.68 -22.50
N ALA A 340 6.84 14.37 -21.24
CA ALA A 340 7.84 15.07 -20.44
C ALA A 340 9.22 14.49 -20.72
N ARG A 341 10.22 15.36 -20.91
CA ARG A 341 11.64 14.96 -20.91
C ARG A 341 11.98 14.39 -19.53
N PRO A 342 12.79 13.32 -19.43
CA PRO A 342 13.15 12.75 -18.13
C PRO A 342 13.93 13.80 -17.32
N ALA A 343 13.37 14.17 -16.18
CA ALA A 343 14.14 14.78 -15.11
C ALA A 343 15.09 13.70 -14.54
N GLU A 344 16.32 14.07 -14.19
CA GLU A 344 17.20 13.20 -13.41
C GLU A 344 16.49 12.85 -12.10
N VAL A 345 16.16 11.57 -11.95
CA VAL A 345 15.59 11.03 -10.72
C VAL A 345 16.75 10.74 -9.78
N GLU A 346 16.78 11.39 -8.63
CA GLU A 346 17.73 11.04 -7.57
C GLU A 346 17.42 9.62 -7.05
N VAL A 347 18.40 8.74 -7.11
CA VAL A 347 18.31 7.33 -6.71
C VAL A 347 19.08 7.11 -5.41
N ALA A 348 18.53 6.36 -4.47
CA ALA A 348 19.18 6.04 -3.21
C ALA A 348 20.52 5.30 -3.39
N THR A 349 21.48 5.58 -2.50
CA THR A 349 22.68 4.76 -2.36
C THR A 349 22.35 3.55 -1.49
N ILE A 350 22.90 2.38 -1.86
CA ILE A 350 22.64 1.11 -1.18
C ILE A 350 23.91 0.72 -0.42
N GLU A 351 23.76 0.48 0.88
CA GLU A 351 24.74 -0.26 1.67
C GLU A 351 24.13 -1.64 1.97
N ALA A 352 24.60 -2.68 1.28
CA ALA A 352 24.19 -4.05 1.49
C ALA A 352 25.23 -4.81 2.33
N GLY A 353 24.76 -5.50 3.37
CA GLY A 353 25.53 -6.51 4.10
C GLY A 353 24.80 -7.85 4.08
N ALA A 354 25.47 -8.93 4.47
CA ALA A 354 24.95 -10.31 4.39
C ALA A 354 23.57 -10.56 5.03
N TYR A 355 23.09 -9.66 5.90
CA TYR A 355 21.82 -9.79 6.63
C TYR A 355 20.93 -8.53 6.59
N GLN A 356 21.31 -7.45 5.90
CA GLN A 356 20.55 -6.19 5.84
C GLN A 356 20.87 -5.34 4.61
N ALA A 357 19.86 -4.64 4.07
CA ALA A 357 20.07 -3.59 3.08
C ALA A 357 19.54 -2.26 3.63
N ASN A 358 20.39 -1.24 3.61
CA ASN A 358 20.04 0.13 3.95
C ASN A 358 20.06 0.99 2.70
N PHE A 359 18.93 1.62 2.39
CA PHE A 359 18.77 2.58 1.30
C PHE A 359 18.84 3.99 1.89
N GLN A 360 19.92 4.70 1.60
CA GLN A 360 20.04 6.12 1.96
C GLN A 360 19.34 6.94 0.88
N VAL A 361 18.21 7.56 1.23
CA VAL A 361 17.47 8.42 0.30
C VAL A 361 18.32 9.67 0.05
N PRO A 362 18.56 10.07 -1.21
CA PRO A 362 19.39 11.22 -1.51
C PRO A 362 18.74 12.52 -1.00
N GLY A 363 19.60 13.46 -0.61
CA GLY A 363 19.17 14.74 -0.05
C GLY A 363 18.48 14.60 1.31
N ARG A 364 17.73 15.63 1.67
CA ARG A 364 16.93 15.66 2.90
C ARG A 364 15.44 15.62 2.54
N ALA A 365 14.65 14.98 3.39
CA ALA A 365 13.27 14.62 3.10
C ALA A 365 12.33 15.07 4.23
N THR A 366 11.19 15.63 3.85
CA THR A 366 10.06 15.87 4.79
C THR A 366 9.01 14.75 4.69
N VAL A 367 8.64 14.11 5.80
CA VAL A 367 7.60 13.06 5.89
C VAL A 367 6.49 13.49 6.87
N PRO A 368 5.28 13.83 6.36
CA PRO A 368 4.16 14.26 7.20
C PRO A 368 3.69 13.19 8.20
N GLN A 369 3.16 13.63 9.34
CA GLN A 369 2.65 12.75 10.42
C GLN A 369 1.18 12.34 10.27
N ASP A 370 0.54 12.71 9.16
CA ASP A 370 -0.87 12.42 8.86
C ASP A 370 -1.09 11.00 8.29
N GLY A 371 -0.03 10.23 8.10
CA GLY A 371 -0.04 8.91 7.44
C GLY A 371 -0.23 8.95 5.93
N SER A 372 -0.14 10.14 5.31
CA SER A 372 -0.05 10.25 3.85
C SER A 372 1.19 9.50 3.36
N PRO A 373 1.11 8.82 2.20
CA PRO A 373 2.23 8.10 1.65
C PRO A 373 3.25 9.09 1.05
N LYS A 374 4.52 8.94 1.44
CA LYS A 374 5.64 9.52 0.70
C LYS A 374 6.32 8.43 -0.11
N THR A 375 6.39 8.60 -1.43
CA THR A 375 7.09 7.68 -2.31
C THR A 375 8.49 8.18 -2.61
N VAL A 376 9.49 7.29 -2.53
CA VAL A 376 10.87 7.55 -2.94
C VAL A 376 11.34 6.45 -3.90
N VAL A 377 12.22 6.80 -4.83
CA VAL A 377 12.86 5.83 -5.73
C VAL A 377 14.11 5.29 -5.04
N LEU A 378 14.18 3.97 -4.90
CA LEU A 378 15.32 3.29 -4.28
C LEU A 378 16.36 2.91 -5.32
N THR A 379 15.93 2.21 -6.36
CA THR A 379 16.82 1.75 -7.43
C THR A 379 16.11 1.79 -8.77
N GLN A 380 16.89 1.97 -9.82
CA GLN A 380 16.43 1.79 -11.19
C GLN A 380 17.51 1.02 -11.95
N ARG A 381 17.12 -0.11 -12.52
CA ARG A 381 18.02 -1.01 -13.25
C ARG A 381 17.37 -1.54 -14.51
N LYS A 382 18.22 -1.85 -15.49
CA LYS A 382 17.85 -2.49 -16.73
C LYS A 382 18.46 -3.90 -16.72
N ALA A 383 17.69 -4.88 -17.16
CA ALA A 383 18.14 -6.25 -17.33
C ALA A 383 17.71 -6.75 -18.71
N GLU A 384 18.57 -7.56 -19.33
CA GLU A 384 18.19 -8.30 -20.54
C GLU A 384 17.10 -9.32 -20.17
N ALA A 385 16.06 -9.39 -21.00
CA ALA A 385 14.89 -10.22 -20.73
C ALA A 385 14.78 -11.34 -21.76
N THR A 386 14.49 -12.55 -21.28
CA THR A 386 14.13 -13.69 -22.13
C THR A 386 12.61 -13.77 -22.22
N LEU A 387 12.08 -13.63 -23.43
CA LEU A 387 10.64 -13.71 -23.69
C LEU A 387 10.18 -15.14 -23.92
N ALA A 388 9.03 -15.49 -23.37
CA ALA A 388 8.32 -16.73 -23.64
C ALA A 388 6.81 -16.50 -23.60
N ALA A 389 6.04 -17.35 -24.27
CA ALA A 389 4.59 -17.37 -24.13
C ALA A 389 4.18 -18.58 -23.27
N ARG A 390 3.26 -18.37 -22.33
CA ARG A 390 2.69 -19.44 -21.51
C ARG A 390 1.18 -19.52 -21.69
N THR A 391 0.62 -20.73 -21.75
CA THR A 391 -0.83 -20.94 -21.85
C THR A 391 -1.30 -22.10 -20.99
N VAL A 392 -2.53 -21.99 -20.48
CA VAL A 392 -3.24 -23.03 -19.73
C VAL A 392 -4.60 -23.26 -20.40
N PRO A 393 -4.63 -23.98 -21.55
CA PRO A 393 -5.76 -23.96 -22.48
C PRO A 393 -7.08 -24.48 -21.89
N GLU A 394 -7.00 -25.39 -20.91
CA GLU A 394 -8.16 -25.92 -20.17
C GLU A 394 -8.89 -24.84 -19.37
N ILE A 395 -8.16 -23.85 -18.85
CA ILE A 395 -8.73 -22.73 -18.09
C ILE A 395 -9.10 -21.59 -19.04
N GLU A 396 -8.17 -21.20 -19.90
CA GLU A 396 -8.38 -20.14 -20.88
C GLU A 396 -7.55 -20.39 -22.13
N GLN A 397 -8.21 -20.36 -23.29
CA GLN A 397 -7.58 -20.55 -24.61
C GLN A 397 -6.84 -19.28 -25.07
N LYS A 398 -6.02 -18.70 -24.19
CA LYS A 398 -5.14 -17.58 -24.46
C LYS A 398 -3.73 -17.90 -24.02
N ALA A 399 -2.77 -17.30 -24.72
CA ALA A 399 -1.39 -17.27 -24.29
C ALA A 399 -1.06 -15.91 -23.67
N TYR A 400 -0.16 -15.94 -22.71
CA TYR A 400 0.31 -14.78 -21.97
C TYR A 400 1.80 -14.61 -22.23
N LEU A 401 2.24 -13.39 -22.52
CA LEU A 401 3.65 -13.08 -22.65
C LEU A 401 4.28 -13.05 -21.27
N GLU A 402 5.33 -13.83 -21.07
CA GLU A 402 6.16 -13.81 -19.88
C GLU A 402 7.56 -13.32 -20.26
N ALA A 403 8.18 -12.58 -19.35
CA ALA A 403 9.56 -12.17 -19.49
C ALA A 403 10.34 -12.56 -18.24
N GLY A 404 11.39 -13.36 -18.46
CA GLY A 404 12.29 -13.84 -17.42
C GLY A 404 13.60 -13.06 -17.41
N PHE A 405 14.11 -12.75 -16.22
CA PHE A 405 15.39 -12.09 -16.02
C PHE A 405 16.01 -12.52 -14.68
N VAL A 406 17.31 -12.26 -14.50
CA VAL A 406 18.04 -12.54 -13.27
C VAL A 406 18.11 -11.27 -12.42
N HIS A 407 17.85 -11.40 -11.12
CA HIS A 407 17.99 -10.30 -10.18
C HIS A 407 19.45 -10.15 -9.74
N GLU A 408 20.21 -9.25 -10.37
CA GLU A 408 21.65 -9.10 -10.11
C GLU A 408 22.00 -8.12 -8.97
N GLU A 409 21.03 -7.41 -8.38
CA GLU A 409 21.33 -6.49 -7.29
C GLU A 409 21.64 -7.23 -5.99
N GLU A 410 22.62 -6.74 -5.22
CA GLU A 410 23.01 -7.31 -3.92
C GLU A 410 21.88 -7.31 -2.89
N ALA A 411 20.97 -6.33 -2.98
CA ALA A 411 19.81 -6.26 -2.10
C ALA A 411 18.67 -7.14 -2.64
N PRO A 412 18.07 -8.03 -1.84
CA PRO A 412 16.94 -8.84 -2.30
C PRO A 412 15.73 -7.98 -2.65
N LEU A 413 14.92 -8.48 -3.59
CA LEU A 413 13.57 -7.94 -3.82
C LEU A 413 12.67 -8.46 -2.72
N LEU A 414 12.13 -7.56 -1.91
CA LEU A 414 11.16 -7.90 -0.88
C LEU A 414 9.77 -8.13 -1.51
N PRO A 415 8.91 -8.96 -0.89
CA PRO A 415 7.54 -9.16 -1.36
C PRO A 415 6.80 -7.82 -1.52
N GLY A 416 6.17 -7.60 -2.67
CA GLY A 416 5.50 -6.36 -2.97
C GLY A 416 4.80 -6.35 -4.32
N ARG A 417 3.97 -5.33 -4.56
CA ARG A 417 3.22 -5.20 -5.82
C ARG A 417 4.12 -4.64 -6.92
N VAL A 418 3.98 -5.16 -8.14
CA VAL A 418 4.67 -4.64 -9.33
C VAL A 418 3.67 -4.12 -10.36
N ALA A 419 3.82 -2.86 -10.76
CA ALA A 419 3.10 -2.29 -11.89
C ALA A 419 3.79 -2.70 -13.18
N LEU A 420 3.06 -3.35 -14.08
CA LEU A 420 3.60 -3.94 -15.29
C LEU A 420 3.25 -3.08 -16.49
N HIS A 421 4.26 -2.74 -17.29
CA HIS A 421 4.10 -2.02 -18.54
C HIS A 421 4.79 -2.78 -19.68
N ARG A 422 4.17 -2.79 -20.85
CA ARG A 422 4.70 -3.38 -22.08
C ARG A 422 4.67 -2.32 -23.19
N ASP A 423 5.83 -2.04 -23.79
CA ASP A 423 5.98 -1.12 -24.91
C ASP A 423 5.29 0.25 -24.69
N GLY A 424 5.50 0.81 -23.49
CA GLY A 424 4.95 2.10 -23.08
C GLY A 424 3.50 2.07 -22.56
N THR A 425 2.81 0.94 -22.61
CA THR A 425 1.42 0.79 -22.15
C THR A 425 1.33 0.03 -20.84
N TYR A 426 0.49 0.48 -19.90
CA TYR A 426 0.19 -0.25 -18.67
C TYR A 426 -0.63 -1.52 -18.96
N VAL A 427 -0.17 -2.67 -18.48
CA VAL A 427 -0.83 -3.97 -18.74
C VAL A 427 -1.49 -4.59 -17.50
N GLY A 428 -1.10 -4.18 -16.29
CA GLY A 428 -1.72 -4.66 -15.06
C GLY A 428 -0.82 -4.61 -13.83
N MET A 429 -1.26 -5.30 -12.77
CA MET A 429 -0.50 -5.48 -11.53
C MET A 429 -0.08 -6.94 -11.37
N GLY A 430 1.19 -7.15 -11.03
CA GLY A 430 1.71 -8.41 -10.52
C GLY A 430 2.12 -8.30 -9.05
N GLN A 431 2.71 -9.38 -8.55
CA GLN A 431 3.26 -9.47 -7.21
C GLN A 431 4.65 -10.12 -7.29
N PHE A 432 5.63 -9.58 -6.58
CA PHE A 432 6.86 -10.28 -6.26
C PHE A 432 6.73 -11.02 -4.94
N GLY A 433 7.32 -12.22 -4.89
CA GLY A 433 7.74 -12.84 -3.63
C GLY A 433 9.07 -12.26 -3.14
N LEU A 434 9.70 -12.94 -2.19
CA LEU A 434 11.09 -12.65 -1.85
C LEU A 434 11.99 -13.25 -2.95
N VAL A 435 12.84 -12.43 -3.55
CA VAL A 435 13.79 -12.86 -4.59
C VAL A 435 15.20 -12.54 -4.14
N ALA A 436 16.07 -13.55 -4.03
CA ALA A 436 17.45 -13.36 -3.63
C ALA A 436 18.31 -12.86 -4.80
N PRO A 437 19.47 -12.24 -4.51
CA PRO A 437 20.46 -11.94 -5.53
C PRO A 437 20.87 -13.20 -6.30
N GLY A 438 20.90 -13.11 -7.63
CA GLY A 438 21.22 -14.22 -8.55
C GLY A 438 20.01 -15.10 -8.92
N ASP A 439 18.87 -14.97 -8.25
CA ASP A 439 17.69 -15.76 -8.60
C ASP A 439 17.05 -15.27 -9.91
N LYS A 440 16.56 -16.24 -10.70
CA LYS A 440 15.74 -15.97 -11.88
C LYS A 440 14.29 -15.73 -11.45
N LEU A 441 13.67 -14.69 -12.01
CA LEU A 441 12.24 -14.44 -11.86
C LEU A 441 11.55 -14.31 -13.22
N GLU A 442 10.25 -14.57 -13.24
CA GLU A 442 9.39 -14.49 -14.42
C GLU A 442 8.16 -13.62 -14.11
N LEU A 443 7.86 -12.69 -15.03
CA LEU A 443 6.72 -11.78 -14.93
C LEU A 443 5.83 -11.87 -16.16
N GLY A 444 4.51 -11.93 -15.95
CA GLY A 444 3.51 -11.95 -17.02
C GLY A 444 3.11 -10.55 -17.48
N PHE A 445 3.43 -10.18 -18.72
CA PHE A 445 3.15 -8.89 -19.35
C PHE A 445 1.85 -8.89 -20.19
N GLY A 446 0.85 -9.62 -19.72
CA GLY A 446 -0.49 -9.67 -20.32
C GLY A 446 -0.62 -10.63 -21.50
N ALA A 447 -1.82 -10.68 -22.08
CA ALA A 447 -2.13 -11.57 -23.21
C ALA A 447 -1.24 -11.28 -24.44
N ASP A 448 -0.88 -12.34 -25.14
CA ASP A 448 -0.20 -12.30 -26.41
C ASP A 448 -1.13 -12.77 -27.53
N ASP A 449 -1.84 -11.82 -28.13
CA ASP A 449 -2.83 -12.10 -29.19
C ASP A 449 -2.21 -12.66 -30.47
N ARG A 450 -0.88 -12.64 -30.61
CA ARG A 450 -0.17 -13.24 -31.75
C ARG A 450 0.03 -14.74 -31.57
N ILE A 451 -0.20 -15.30 -30.39
CA ILE A 451 -0.24 -16.75 -30.19
C ILE A 451 -1.71 -17.17 -30.10
N LYS A 452 -2.18 -17.91 -31.10
CA LYS A 452 -3.54 -18.46 -31.12
C LYS A 452 -3.52 -19.86 -30.52
N VAL A 453 -4.40 -20.09 -29.55
CA VAL A 453 -4.53 -21.36 -28.84
C VAL A 453 -5.94 -21.90 -29.07
N SER A 454 -6.03 -23.18 -29.41
CA SER A 454 -7.29 -23.92 -29.53
C SER A 454 -7.20 -25.17 -28.67
N TYR A 455 -8.21 -25.41 -27.83
CA TYR A 455 -8.32 -26.58 -26.97
C TYR A 455 -9.65 -27.28 -27.22
N ALA A 456 -9.59 -28.58 -27.51
CA ALA A 456 -10.79 -29.39 -27.74
C ALA A 456 -10.69 -30.77 -27.08
N PRO A 457 -11.74 -31.22 -26.36
CA PRO A 457 -11.90 -32.62 -26.04
C PRO A 457 -12.25 -33.37 -27.33
N VAL A 458 -11.37 -34.29 -27.75
CA VAL A 458 -11.53 -35.02 -29.01
C VAL A 458 -12.33 -36.29 -28.83
N LYS A 459 -12.14 -36.97 -27.69
CA LYS A 459 -12.76 -38.27 -27.46
C LYS A 459 -12.95 -38.55 -25.98
N ARG A 460 -14.11 -39.10 -25.65
CA ARG A 460 -14.40 -39.71 -24.35
C ARG A 460 -14.91 -41.13 -24.60
N ARG A 461 -14.31 -42.11 -23.94
CA ARG A 461 -14.74 -43.51 -23.98
C ARG A 461 -14.95 -43.99 -22.56
N GLU A 462 -16.18 -44.30 -22.24
CA GLU A 462 -16.54 -44.91 -20.97
C GLU A 462 -16.94 -46.35 -21.19
N ASN A 463 -16.64 -47.19 -20.19
CA ASN A 463 -17.19 -48.53 -20.12
C ASN A 463 -18.11 -48.62 -18.90
N GLU A 464 -19.37 -48.97 -19.14
CA GLU A 464 -20.32 -49.27 -18.09
C GLU A 464 -20.27 -50.77 -17.75
N PRO A 465 -20.11 -51.14 -16.47
CA PRO A 465 -20.06 -52.53 -16.04
C PRO A 465 -21.32 -53.28 -16.46
N SER A 466 -21.18 -54.39 -17.19
CA SER A 466 -22.32 -55.23 -17.58
C SER A 466 -22.60 -56.36 -16.58
N TRP A 467 -21.75 -56.54 -15.56
CA TRP A 467 -21.88 -57.54 -14.50
C TRP A 467 -21.19 -57.08 -13.20
N LEU A 468 -21.59 -57.69 -12.07
CA LEU A 468 -21.16 -57.31 -10.73
C LEU A 468 -19.65 -57.59 -10.51
N GLY A 469 -18.85 -56.56 -10.25
CA GLY A 469 -17.41 -56.68 -9.97
C GLY A 469 -16.48 -56.21 -11.10
N GLN A 470 -17.01 -55.79 -12.25
CA GLN A 470 -16.20 -55.23 -13.34
C GLN A 470 -15.77 -53.77 -13.03
N SER A 471 -14.50 -53.45 -13.29
CA SER A 471 -13.98 -52.07 -13.15
C SER A 471 -14.57 -51.14 -14.22
N ARG A 472 -14.90 -49.91 -13.82
CA ARG A 472 -15.21 -48.82 -14.75
C ARG A 472 -13.92 -48.24 -15.33
N THR A 473 -14.01 -47.73 -16.56
CA THR A 473 -12.92 -47.00 -17.20
C THR A 473 -13.45 -45.74 -17.87
N ASP A 474 -12.71 -44.64 -17.76
CA ASP A 474 -12.93 -43.39 -18.47
C ASP A 474 -11.63 -43.01 -19.19
N GLN A 475 -11.64 -43.06 -20.50
CA GLN A 475 -10.54 -42.62 -21.34
C GLN A 475 -10.89 -41.29 -21.98
N ARG A 476 -10.03 -40.29 -21.78
CA ARG A 476 -10.18 -38.95 -22.34
C ARG A 476 -8.99 -38.60 -23.24
N GLU A 477 -9.29 -37.97 -24.36
CA GLU A 477 -8.33 -37.45 -25.32
C GLU A 477 -8.58 -35.95 -25.53
N PHE A 478 -7.54 -35.15 -25.33
CA PHE A 478 -7.54 -33.72 -25.53
C PHE A 478 -6.55 -33.35 -26.62
N ARG A 479 -6.90 -32.35 -27.42
CA ARG A 479 -6.05 -31.78 -28.47
C ARG A 479 -5.91 -30.29 -28.26
N THR A 480 -4.67 -29.87 -28.13
CA THR A 480 -4.27 -28.47 -28.08
C THR A 480 -3.50 -28.13 -29.35
N VAL A 481 -3.93 -27.07 -30.04
CA VAL A 481 -3.24 -26.53 -31.21
C VAL A 481 -2.79 -25.11 -30.88
N VAL A 482 -1.49 -24.85 -31.05
CA VAL A 482 -0.87 -23.55 -30.82
C VAL A 482 -0.28 -23.04 -32.13
N LYS A 483 -0.67 -21.84 -32.54
CA LYS A 483 -0.20 -21.19 -33.77
C LYS A 483 0.43 -19.83 -33.49
N SER A 484 1.58 -19.56 -34.10
CA SER A 484 2.27 -18.29 -34.00
C SER A 484 1.95 -17.37 -35.17
N LEU A 485 1.67 -16.11 -34.85
CA LEU A 485 1.58 -14.97 -35.78
C LEU A 485 2.74 -13.99 -35.58
N HIS A 486 3.75 -14.38 -34.79
CA HIS A 486 4.96 -13.58 -34.63
C HIS A 486 5.85 -13.66 -35.87
N ALA A 487 6.59 -12.58 -36.13
CA ALA A 487 7.59 -12.52 -37.19
C ALA A 487 8.91 -13.21 -36.83
N LYS A 488 9.16 -13.44 -35.54
CA LYS A 488 10.34 -14.14 -34.99
C LYS A 488 9.89 -15.43 -34.29
N PRO A 489 10.77 -16.44 -34.16
CA PRO A 489 10.49 -17.62 -33.33
C PRO A 489 10.16 -17.21 -31.89
N VAL A 490 9.21 -17.90 -31.27
CA VAL A 490 8.81 -17.67 -29.88
C VAL A 490 8.80 -18.99 -29.12
N LYS A 491 9.43 -19.01 -27.94
CA LYS A 491 9.36 -20.14 -27.04
C LYS A 491 7.98 -20.17 -26.40
N VAL A 492 7.29 -21.31 -26.49
CA VAL A 492 5.95 -21.50 -25.92
C VAL A 492 5.96 -22.63 -24.92
N THR A 493 5.31 -22.43 -23.78
CA THR A 493 5.03 -23.46 -22.78
C THR A 493 3.52 -23.64 -22.62
N VAL A 494 3.03 -24.84 -22.91
CA VAL A 494 1.65 -25.26 -22.66
C VAL A 494 1.60 -26.05 -21.36
N LEU A 495 0.73 -25.65 -20.44
CA LEU A 495 0.45 -26.39 -19.21
C LEU A 495 -0.90 -27.07 -19.31
N GLU A 496 -0.94 -28.37 -19.02
CA GLU A 496 -2.20 -29.11 -18.90
C GLU A 496 -2.23 -29.95 -17.64
N ARG A 497 -3.45 -30.18 -17.16
CA ARG A 497 -3.73 -31.03 -16.01
C ARG A 497 -3.96 -32.46 -16.46
N MET A 498 -3.30 -33.38 -15.75
CA MET A 498 -3.58 -34.80 -15.74
C MET A 498 -4.04 -35.17 -14.32
N PRO A 499 -5.23 -35.77 -14.15
CA PRO A 499 -5.69 -36.22 -12.85
C PRO A 499 -4.68 -37.15 -12.17
N PHE A 500 -4.65 -37.13 -10.85
CA PHE A 500 -3.90 -38.11 -10.06
C PHE A 500 -4.79 -38.63 -8.93
N SER A 501 -4.44 -39.80 -8.39
CA SER A 501 -5.11 -40.40 -7.24
C SER A 501 -4.10 -40.73 -6.16
N GLU A 502 -4.53 -40.64 -4.91
CA GLU A 502 -3.83 -41.17 -3.74
C GLU A 502 -4.39 -42.52 -3.28
N SER A 503 -5.61 -42.85 -3.73
CA SER A 503 -6.20 -44.15 -3.51
C SER A 503 -5.56 -45.17 -4.42
N SER A 504 -5.08 -46.27 -3.84
CA SER A 504 -4.59 -47.45 -4.58
C SER A 504 -5.68 -48.15 -5.38
N ALA A 505 -6.96 -47.86 -5.12
CA ALA A 505 -8.09 -48.43 -5.87
C ALA A 505 -8.35 -47.72 -7.21
N ILE A 506 -7.78 -46.53 -7.44
CA ILE A 506 -7.97 -45.76 -8.68
C ILE A 506 -6.63 -45.69 -9.41
N THR A 507 -6.60 -46.22 -10.63
CA THR A 507 -5.42 -46.20 -11.49
C THR A 507 -5.59 -45.11 -12.54
N VAL A 508 -4.63 -44.19 -12.64
CA VAL A 508 -4.58 -43.17 -13.70
C VAL A 508 -3.32 -43.38 -14.54
N GLU A 509 -3.51 -43.62 -15.84
CA GLU A 509 -2.43 -43.96 -16.77
C GLU A 509 -2.50 -43.10 -18.04
N THR A 510 -1.34 -42.65 -18.52
CA THR A 510 -1.22 -42.00 -19.83
C THR A 510 -1.13 -43.06 -20.94
N ILE A 511 -1.85 -42.87 -22.05
CA ILE A 511 -1.72 -43.74 -23.22
C ILE A 511 -0.61 -43.17 -24.11
N ALA A 512 0.62 -43.66 -23.92
CA ALA A 512 1.83 -43.13 -24.54
C ALA A 512 1.75 -43.01 -26.07
N ALA A 513 1.19 -44.01 -26.76
CA ALA A 513 1.04 -44.00 -28.22
C ALA A 513 0.09 -42.91 -28.76
N GLN A 514 -0.74 -42.31 -27.89
CA GLN A 514 -1.74 -41.30 -28.23
C GLN A 514 -1.47 -39.96 -27.52
N THR A 515 -0.32 -39.84 -26.86
CA THR A 515 0.05 -38.65 -26.07
C THR A 515 1.37 -38.09 -26.55
N THR A 516 1.41 -36.79 -26.81
CA THR A 516 2.67 -36.07 -27.00
C THR A 516 3.45 -36.10 -25.69
N PRO A 517 4.70 -36.61 -25.64
CA PRO A 517 5.46 -36.65 -24.40
C PRO A 517 5.67 -35.24 -23.82
N PRO A 518 5.40 -35.01 -22.51
CA PRO A 518 5.66 -33.73 -21.88
C PRO A 518 7.17 -33.50 -21.74
N THR A 519 7.58 -32.23 -21.81
CA THR A 519 8.97 -31.83 -21.53
C THR A 519 9.27 -31.81 -20.04
N GLU A 520 8.25 -31.57 -19.21
CA GLU A 520 8.37 -31.56 -17.75
C GLU A 520 7.09 -32.12 -17.13
N LYS A 521 7.24 -32.88 -16.04
CA LYS A 521 6.13 -33.41 -15.23
C LYS A 521 6.22 -32.85 -13.82
N GLN A 522 5.06 -32.72 -13.17
CA GLN A 522 4.94 -32.19 -11.81
C GLN A 522 5.45 -30.75 -11.67
N VAL A 523 5.09 -29.90 -12.63
CA VAL A 523 5.61 -28.53 -12.77
C VAL A 523 5.39 -27.71 -11.49
N GLY A 524 6.48 -27.26 -10.86
CA GLY A 524 6.45 -26.52 -9.60
C GLY A 524 5.92 -27.35 -8.43
N ASP A 525 6.37 -28.61 -8.33
CA ASP A 525 5.98 -29.60 -7.31
C ASP A 525 4.47 -29.91 -7.25
N ARG A 526 3.75 -29.64 -8.35
CA ARG A 526 2.31 -29.89 -8.46
C ARG A 526 2.06 -31.22 -9.15
N ARG A 527 1.68 -32.23 -8.37
CA ARG A 527 1.23 -33.53 -8.90
C ARG A 527 0.09 -33.31 -9.91
N GLY A 528 0.18 -34.01 -11.04
CA GLY A 528 -0.81 -33.90 -12.10
C GLY A 528 -0.71 -32.67 -13.00
N VAL A 529 0.33 -31.84 -12.90
CA VAL A 529 0.57 -30.75 -13.87
C VAL A 529 1.74 -31.11 -14.77
N SER A 530 1.53 -31.06 -16.09
CA SER A 530 2.58 -31.33 -17.10
C SER A 530 2.79 -30.12 -18.01
N ALA A 531 4.03 -29.94 -18.47
CA ALA A 531 4.39 -28.90 -19.43
C ALA A 531 4.90 -29.48 -20.75
N TRP A 532 4.59 -28.78 -21.84
CA TRP A 532 5.21 -28.95 -23.15
C TRP A 532 5.84 -27.63 -23.56
N SER A 533 7.17 -27.57 -23.57
CA SER A 533 7.94 -26.40 -23.99
C SER A 533 8.59 -26.64 -25.35
N PHE A 534 8.43 -25.70 -26.28
CA PHE A 534 8.98 -25.80 -27.63
C PHE A 534 9.19 -24.43 -28.26
N ASP A 535 10.13 -24.33 -29.19
CA ASP A 535 10.31 -23.15 -30.04
C ASP A 535 9.35 -23.22 -31.22
N LEU A 536 8.46 -22.23 -31.32
CA LEU A 536 7.47 -22.13 -32.38
C LEU A 536 7.97 -21.14 -33.44
N PRO A 537 8.27 -21.59 -34.68
CA PRO A 537 8.79 -20.70 -35.72
C PRO A 537 7.74 -19.68 -36.17
N PRO A 538 8.14 -18.61 -36.89
CA PRO A 538 7.22 -17.63 -37.47
C PRO A 538 6.15 -18.30 -38.33
N GLY A 539 4.88 -17.99 -38.10
CA GLY A 539 3.75 -18.62 -38.80
C GLY A 539 3.51 -20.11 -38.48
N GLY A 540 4.34 -20.69 -37.61
CA GLY A 540 4.33 -22.12 -37.29
C GLY A 540 3.15 -22.55 -36.44
N GLU A 541 2.89 -23.86 -36.46
CA GLU A 541 1.83 -24.51 -35.70
C GLU A 541 2.37 -25.75 -34.99
N LYS A 542 1.92 -25.98 -33.75
CA LYS A 542 2.24 -27.17 -32.96
C LYS A 542 0.97 -27.78 -32.40
N GLU A 543 0.83 -29.09 -32.59
CA GLU A 543 -0.21 -29.89 -31.97
C GLU A 543 0.34 -30.68 -30.79
N ILE A 544 -0.42 -30.69 -29.69
CA ILE A 544 -0.20 -31.49 -28.49
C ILE A 544 -1.45 -32.35 -28.29
N ARG A 545 -1.24 -33.63 -28.04
CA ARG A 545 -2.30 -34.56 -27.63
C ARG A 545 -2.03 -35.05 -26.23
N LEU A 546 -3.05 -35.03 -25.38
CA LEU A 546 -3.02 -35.64 -24.05
C LEU A 546 -4.11 -36.70 -23.97
N THR A 547 -3.70 -37.96 -23.85
CA THR A 547 -4.64 -39.08 -23.68
C THR A 547 -4.34 -39.81 -22.37
N TYR A 548 -5.33 -39.88 -21.49
CA TYR A 548 -5.23 -40.66 -20.26
C TYR A 548 -6.46 -41.55 -20.05
N ARG A 549 -6.28 -42.57 -19.23
CA ARG A 549 -7.32 -43.51 -18.80
C ARG A 549 -7.35 -43.57 -17.28
N ILE A 550 -8.55 -43.43 -16.74
CA ILE A 550 -8.85 -43.65 -15.32
C ILE A 550 -9.56 -45.01 -15.22
N LYS A 551 -9.15 -45.85 -14.28
CA LYS A 551 -9.77 -47.14 -13.97
C LYS A 551 -10.07 -47.22 -12.48
N TRP A 552 -11.30 -47.62 -12.12
CA TRP A 552 -11.75 -47.69 -10.72
C TRP A 552 -12.81 -48.79 -10.50
N PRO A 553 -13.13 -49.17 -9.24
CA PRO A 553 -14.17 -50.15 -8.93
C PRO A 553 -15.55 -49.71 -9.42
N GLY A 554 -16.29 -50.62 -10.08
CA GLY A 554 -17.56 -50.29 -10.72
C GLY A 554 -18.73 -50.01 -9.77
N ASP A 555 -18.58 -50.32 -8.49
CA ASP A 555 -19.52 -50.07 -7.38
C ASP A 555 -19.30 -48.72 -6.70
N ARG A 556 -18.34 -47.90 -7.17
CA ARG A 556 -18.02 -46.58 -6.61
C ARG A 556 -18.10 -45.48 -7.67
N GLU A 557 -18.48 -44.29 -7.23
CA GLU A 557 -18.46 -43.07 -8.04
C GLU A 557 -17.14 -42.30 -7.84
N LEU A 558 -16.78 -41.48 -8.83
CA LEU A 558 -15.61 -40.60 -8.78
C LEU A 558 -16.03 -39.16 -8.51
N SER A 559 -15.36 -38.49 -7.58
CA SER A 559 -15.34 -37.02 -7.47
C SER A 559 -14.07 -36.47 -8.11
N TYR A 560 -14.14 -35.22 -8.58
CA TYR A 560 -13.00 -34.48 -9.12
C TYR A 560 -12.85 -33.20 -8.31
N ASP A 561 -11.93 -33.21 -7.35
CA ASP A 561 -11.71 -32.09 -6.45
C ASP A 561 -10.39 -31.40 -6.81
N GLU A 562 -10.46 -30.11 -7.17
CA GLU A 562 -9.25 -29.31 -7.41
C GLU A 562 -8.47 -29.13 -6.11
N GLN A 563 -7.20 -29.49 -6.12
CA GLN A 563 -6.34 -29.34 -4.95
C GLN A 563 -5.87 -27.88 -4.82
N PRO A 564 -5.75 -27.35 -3.60
CA PRO A 564 -5.25 -26.01 -3.38
C PRO A 564 -3.81 -25.88 -3.91
N LEU A 565 -3.48 -24.72 -4.48
CA LEU A 565 -2.12 -24.43 -4.91
C LEU A 565 -1.20 -24.37 -3.67
N PRO A 566 0.01 -24.95 -3.70
CA PRO A 566 0.95 -24.85 -2.60
C PRO A 566 1.36 -23.39 -2.38
N GLY A 567 1.15 -22.87 -1.18
CA GLY A 567 1.78 -21.64 -0.66
C GLY A 567 1.41 -20.31 -1.35
N ARG A 568 0.13 -20.04 -1.64
CA ARG A 568 -0.33 -18.67 -1.95
C ARG A 568 -0.79 -17.90 -0.72
#